data_AF-A0A1I7LGU3-F1
#
_entry.id   AF-A0A1I7LGU3-F1
#
_cell.length_a   1.000
_cell.length_b   1.000
_cell.length_c   1.000
_cell.angle_alpha   90.00
_cell.angle_beta   90.00
_cell.angle_gamma   90.00
#
_symmetry.space_group_name_H-M   'P 1'
#
loop_
_entity.id
_entity.type
_entity.pdbx_description
1 polymer ?
#
loop_
_entity_poly.entity_id
_entity_poly.type
_entity_poly.pdbx_seq_one_letter_code
_entity_poly.pdbx_strand_id
1 'polypeptide(L)'
;MVGNGGMSGTDAAGVTGTGDATGINATTAAPYRSLGESFLAALEALAHAPHGGWWSDVLADPDLLLAVRDRSLNVYHRGASLFRITLAGAGVAAETHAKYLVRQRQALTRLGPDGGFDLDSGSAVWTRYDGPGTLAEMKRAAAALSGLEKTGLHALVQASPNVVDVEIALTGAASATAPVEQDEAEADAALLAPDAETPAASAQPRLRQDRLDVASLEERGVPSEAWLVFHEAKLAANPGLRSTTTPAIVAQVARYRASLTAQAERLAAGYPALCCDLVRLDALRRAVLTARGLDLAALPARDPLVAEVASGSRRLRVDPEPRLVVFGFDADQRDGWLRAVTEELRGRHGLRVYAVGKPGGRTAAAFRRPADAGAAPTPDAA
;
A
#
# COMPACT_ATOMS: atom_id res chain seq x y z
N MET A 1 -25.90 -17.53 87.68
CA MET A 1 -27.15 -16.77 87.53
C MET A 1 -27.84 -17.26 86.28
N VAL A 2 -29.09 -17.70 86.43
CA VAL A 2 -30.23 -17.68 85.48
C VAL A 2 -29.89 -17.26 84.03
N GLY A 3 -30.21 -17.97 82.95
CA GLY A 3 -31.17 -19.06 82.71
C GLY A 3 -31.84 -18.82 81.35
N ASN A 4 -32.08 -19.90 80.59
CA ASN A 4 -32.97 -20.06 79.42
C ASN A 4 -32.73 -19.15 78.19
N GLY A 5 -32.89 -19.58 76.94
CA GLY A 5 -33.52 -20.77 76.38
C GLY A 5 -34.12 -20.37 75.02
N GLY A 6 -34.05 -21.23 74.00
CA GLY A 6 -34.69 -20.98 72.71
C GLY A 6 -34.18 -21.89 71.58
N MET A 7 -34.81 -23.05 71.42
CA MET A 7 -34.78 -23.90 70.22
C MET A 7 -35.36 -23.12 69.01
N SER A 8 -35.28 -23.49 67.73
CA SER A 8 -35.27 -24.80 67.05
C SER A 8 -35.16 -24.60 65.53
N GLY A 9 -34.44 -25.50 64.82
CA GLY A 9 -34.72 -25.97 63.45
C GLY A 9 -34.50 -24.97 62.29
N THR A 10 -34.02 -25.32 61.09
CA THR A 10 -33.88 -26.60 60.39
C THR A 10 -32.98 -26.37 59.15
N ASP A 11 -32.13 -27.35 58.85
CA ASP A 11 -31.62 -27.83 57.56
C ASP A 11 -31.67 -26.94 56.30
N ALA A 12 -30.51 -26.80 55.63
CA ALA A 12 -30.35 -27.21 54.23
C ALA A 12 -28.90 -27.01 53.71
N ALA A 13 -28.31 -28.14 53.29
CA ALA A 13 -27.41 -28.33 52.14
C ALA A 13 -26.24 -27.36 51.92
N GLY A 14 -25.04 -27.85 52.25
CA GLY A 14 -23.82 -27.46 51.53
C GLY A 14 -23.70 -28.24 50.21
N VAL A 15 -23.34 -27.56 49.13
CA VAL A 15 -22.66 -28.13 47.95
C VAL A 15 -21.76 -27.05 47.35
N THR A 16 -20.46 -27.30 47.49
CA THR A 16 -19.30 -26.98 46.65
C THR A 16 -19.43 -25.99 45.48
N GLY A 17 -18.54 -24.99 45.47
CA GLY A 17 -18.17 -24.22 44.28
C GLY A 17 -16.71 -23.77 44.36
N THR A 18 -15.79 -24.68 44.02
CA THR A 18 -14.39 -24.38 43.75
C THR A 18 -14.31 -23.49 42.52
N GLY A 19 -13.85 -22.25 42.69
CA GLY A 19 -13.59 -21.31 41.61
C GLY A 19 -12.33 -21.72 40.86
N ASP A 20 -12.51 -22.19 39.63
CA ASP A 20 -11.41 -22.38 38.67
C ASP A 20 -11.14 -21.05 37.97
N ALA A 21 -10.02 -20.43 38.34
CA ALA A 21 -9.43 -19.30 37.65
C ALA A 21 -8.63 -19.81 36.44
N THR A 22 -9.28 -19.91 35.28
CA THR A 22 -8.60 -20.03 33.99
C THR A 22 -9.10 -18.95 33.04
N GLY A 23 -8.59 -17.73 33.24
CA GLY A 23 -8.68 -16.66 32.25
C GLY A 23 -7.85 -17.02 31.04
N ILE A 24 -8.52 -17.50 29.99
CA ILE A 24 -7.92 -17.86 28.71
C ILE A 24 -7.52 -16.54 28.03
N ASN A 25 -6.22 -16.24 28.01
CA ASN A 25 -5.62 -15.24 27.14
C ASN A 25 -5.73 -15.74 25.69
N ALA A 26 -6.88 -15.52 25.06
CA ALA A 26 -7.00 -15.67 23.61
C ALA A 26 -6.24 -14.51 22.98
N THR A 27 -4.95 -14.72 22.69
CA THR A 27 -4.20 -13.85 21.77
C THR A 27 -4.83 -14.03 20.39
N THR A 28 -5.87 -13.23 20.10
CA THR A 28 -6.46 -13.19 18.77
C THR A 28 -5.35 -12.79 17.81
N ALA A 29 -4.93 -13.71 16.94
CA ALA A 29 -3.95 -13.40 15.92
C ALA A 29 -4.40 -12.15 15.16
N ALA A 30 -3.50 -11.18 14.99
CA ALA A 30 -3.83 -9.95 14.29
C ALA A 30 -4.41 -10.29 12.90
N PRO A 31 -5.50 -9.63 12.47
CA PRO A 31 -6.10 -9.90 11.17
C PRO A 31 -5.09 -9.66 10.06
N TYR A 32 -5.20 -10.45 8.99
CA TYR A 32 -4.36 -10.31 7.80
C TYR A 32 -4.47 -8.87 7.27
N ARG A 33 -3.32 -8.19 7.12
CA ARG A 33 -3.18 -6.78 6.73
C ARG A 33 -3.69 -5.78 7.78
N SER A 34 -3.21 -5.93 9.01
CA SER A 34 -3.32 -4.90 10.04
C SER A 34 -1.99 -4.68 10.76
N LEU A 35 -1.79 -3.45 11.24
CA LEU A 35 -0.67 -3.06 12.09
C LEU A 35 -0.87 -3.52 13.54
N GLY A 36 -2.12 -3.60 13.99
CA GLY A 36 -2.47 -3.89 15.39
C GLY A 36 -2.31 -2.70 16.33
N GLU A 37 -2.98 -2.76 17.49
CA GLU A 37 -3.10 -1.64 18.43
C GLU A 37 -1.75 -1.15 18.96
N SER A 38 -0.88 -2.07 19.37
CA SER A 38 0.44 -1.71 19.93
C SER A 38 1.33 -0.98 18.92
N PHE A 39 1.25 -1.36 17.65
CA PHE A 39 2.02 -0.70 16.60
C PHE A 39 1.46 0.68 16.27
N LEU A 40 0.14 0.83 16.16
CA LEU A 40 -0.48 2.15 15.97
C LEU A 40 -0.19 3.09 17.14
N ALA A 41 -0.32 2.62 18.37
CA ALA A 41 0.04 3.41 19.56
C ALA A 41 1.52 3.84 19.55
N ALA A 42 2.43 2.97 19.10
CA ALA A 42 3.84 3.31 18.96
C ALA A 42 4.09 4.37 17.86
N LEU A 43 3.37 4.31 16.74
CA LEU A 43 3.43 5.33 15.68
C LEU A 43 2.87 6.68 16.12
N GLU A 44 1.76 6.67 16.87
CA GLU A 44 1.16 7.87 17.47
C GLU A 44 2.13 8.51 18.48
N ALA A 45 2.71 7.72 19.39
CA ALA A 45 3.70 8.20 20.35
C ALA A 45 4.94 8.77 19.65
N LEU A 46 5.42 8.11 18.59
CA LEU A 46 6.56 8.60 17.82
C LEU A 46 6.28 9.96 17.17
N ALA A 47 5.07 10.20 16.68
CA ALA A 47 4.72 11.46 16.00
C ALA A 47 4.90 12.71 16.90
N HIS A 48 4.88 12.52 18.22
CA HIS A 48 5.06 13.57 19.22
C HIS A 48 6.41 13.50 19.96
N ALA A 49 7.22 12.48 19.71
CA ALA A 49 8.50 12.31 20.40
C ALA A 49 9.58 13.26 19.82
N PRO A 50 10.51 13.77 20.64
CA PRO A 50 11.61 14.64 20.15
C PRO A 50 12.47 14.01 19.05
N HIS A 51 12.63 12.69 19.06
CA HIS A 51 13.39 11.94 18.05
C HIS A 51 12.52 11.45 16.87
N GLY A 52 11.22 11.75 16.89
CA GLY A 52 10.23 11.34 15.88
C GLY A 52 10.02 12.36 14.76
N GLY A 53 10.89 13.37 14.63
CA GLY A 53 10.78 14.40 13.60
C GLY A 53 10.65 13.83 12.18
N TRP A 54 11.37 12.75 11.88
CA TRP A 54 11.28 12.08 10.58
C TRP A 54 9.89 11.54 10.27
N TRP A 55 9.21 11.01 11.27
CA TRP A 55 7.86 10.46 11.12
C TRP A 55 6.82 11.56 11.00
N SER A 56 6.99 12.64 11.77
CA SER A 56 6.18 13.86 11.63
C SER A 56 6.30 14.48 10.23
N ASP A 57 7.50 14.47 9.64
CA ASP A 57 7.73 14.93 8.27
C ASP A 57 7.09 14.00 7.22
N VAL A 58 7.13 12.67 7.41
CA VAL A 58 6.41 11.72 6.56
C VAL A 58 4.89 11.93 6.61
N LEU A 59 4.33 12.09 7.81
CA LEU A 59 2.90 12.34 8.01
C LEU A 59 2.46 13.67 7.36
N ALA A 60 3.32 14.68 7.41
CA ALA A 60 3.08 16.00 6.87
C ALA A 60 3.18 16.10 5.34
N ASP A 61 3.84 15.16 4.66
CA ASP A 61 4.08 15.22 3.22
C ASP A 61 2.90 14.60 2.42
N PRO A 62 2.01 15.40 1.81
CA PRO A 62 0.81 14.90 1.11
C PRO A 62 1.14 14.02 -0.10
N ASP A 63 2.38 14.08 -0.58
CA ASP A 63 2.81 13.34 -1.76
C ASP A 63 3.27 11.91 -1.43
N LEU A 64 3.37 11.56 -0.14
CA LEU A 64 3.69 10.20 0.31
C LEU A 64 2.44 9.33 0.50
N LEU A 65 2.52 8.11 -0.04
CA LEU A 65 1.52 7.07 0.14
C LEU A 65 1.91 6.17 1.30
N LEU A 66 0.97 5.95 2.23
CA LEU A 66 1.13 5.03 3.35
C LEU A 66 0.38 3.74 3.03
N ALA A 67 1.07 2.61 3.02
CA ALA A 67 0.49 1.32 2.68
C ALA A 67 0.66 0.34 3.84
N VAL A 68 -0.47 -0.13 4.38
CA VAL A 68 -0.50 -1.13 5.44
C VAL A 68 -0.22 -2.50 4.83
N ARG A 69 0.68 -3.25 5.47
CA ARG A 69 1.08 -4.61 5.09
C ARG A 69 0.86 -5.54 6.27
N ASP A 70 1.22 -6.81 6.10
CA ASP A 70 1.27 -7.74 7.24
C ASP A 70 2.31 -7.25 8.26
N ARG A 71 1.81 -6.62 9.34
CA ARG A 71 2.59 -6.10 10.48
C ARG A 71 3.72 -5.13 10.12
N SER A 72 3.59 -4.45 8.99
CA SER A 72 4.51 -3.40 8.56
C SER A 72 3.74 -2.26 7.88
N LEU A 73 4.31 -1.07 7.95
CA LEU A 73 3.82 0.11 7.26
C LEU A 73 4.89 0.54 6.26
N ASN A 74 4.54 0.55 4.98
CA ASN A 74 5.45 1.00 3.93
C ASN A 74 5.09 2.43 3.52
N VAL A 75 6.11 3.24 3.26
CA VAL A 75 5.99 4.63 2.81
C VAL A 75 6.51 4.70 1.38
N TYR A 76 5.63 5.02 0.43
CA TYR A 76 5.95 5.06 -0.99
C TYR A 76 5.98 6.49 -1.54
N HIS A 77 6.88 6.71 -2.49
CA HIS A 77 6.91 7.88 -3.36
C HIS A 77 7.16 7.43 -4.80
N ARG A 78 6.21 7.65 -5.70
CA ARG A 78 6.32 7.30 -7.13
C ARG A 78 6.71 5.83 -7.36
N GLY A 79 6.07 4.94 -6.60
CA GLY A 79 6.31 3.49 -6.61
C GLY A 79 7.62 3.02 -5.96
N ALA A 80 8.42 3.93 -5.41
CA ALA A 80 9.61 3.59 -4.65
C ALA A 80 9.28 3.49 -3.15
N SER A 81 9.63 2.36 -2.51
CA SER A 81 9.48 2.15 -1.07
C SER A 81 10.57 2.90 -0.29
N LEU A 82 10.27 4.10 0.20
CA LEU A 82 11.21 4.93 0.96
C LEU A 82 11.50 4.36 2.34
N PHE A 83 10.45 3.90 3.04
CA PHE A 83 10.56 3.31 4.35
C PHE A 83 9.73 2.04 4.47
N ARG A 84 10.29 1.03 5.12
CA ARG A 84 9.56 -0.08 5.71
C ARG A 84 9.60 0.08 7.22
N ILE A 85 8.46 0.30 7.85
CA ILE A 85 8.33 0.56 9.28
C ILE A 85 7.73 -0.68 9.94
N THR A 86 8.31 -1.12 11.05
CA THR A 86 7.84 -2.28 11.84
C THR A 86 7.84 -1.96 13.32
N LEU A 87 7.00 -2.66 14.09
CA LEU A 87 7.06 -2.65 15.54
C LEU A 87 8.38 -3.25 16.03
N ALA A 88 9.06 -2.56 16.94
CA ALA A 88 10.32 -3.00 17.56
C ALA A 88 10.27 -2.77 19.07
N GLY A 89 9.98 -3.83 19.84
CA GLY A 89 9.72 -3.72 21.27
C GLY A 89 8.51 -2.83 21.54
N ALA A 90 8.68 -1.78 22.36
CA ALA A 90 7.65 -0.77 22.63
C ALA A 90 7.64 0.41 21.63
N GLY A 91 8.62 0.46 20.71
CA GLY A 91 8.74 1.52 19.71
C GLY A 91 8.60 0.99 18.29
N VAL A 92 9.13 1.74 17.34
CA VAL A 92 9.15 1.36 15.93
C VAL A 92 10.58 1.40 15.38
N ALA A 93 10.85 0.56 14.40
CA ALA A 93 12.05 0.60 13.60
C ALA A 93 11.67 0.92 12.14
N ALA A 94 12.50 1.72 11.47
CA ALA A 94 12.32 2.04 10.05
C ALA A 94 13.57 1.64 9.27
N GLU A 95 13.37 0.95 8.16
CA GLU A 95 14.41 0.57 7.21
C GLU A 95 14.25 1.35 5.91
N THR A 96 15.35 1.67 5.25
CA THR A 96 15.37 2.32 3.94
C THR A 96 16.48 1.73 3.07
N HIS A 97 16.35 1.83 1.75
CA HIS A 97 17.43 1.44 0.85
C HIS A 97 18.54 2.48 0.85
N ALA A 98 19.80 2.04 0.90
CA ALA A 98 20.97 2.92 0.86
C ALA A 98 20.99 3.85 -0.38
N LYS A 99 20.44 3.39 -1.51
CA LYS A 99 20.34 4.17 -2.75
C LYS A 99 19.55 5.49 -2.60
N TYR A 100 18.63 5.56 -1.63
CA TYR A 100 17.87 6.79 -1.35
C TYR A 100 18.60 7.76 -0.42
N LEU A 101 19.70 7.34 0.21
CA LEU A 101 20.50 8.19 1.09
C LEU A 101 21.50 9.06 0.32
N VAL A 102 21.66 8.85 -0.99
CA VAL A 102 22.59 9.63 -1.82
C VAL A 102 22.09 11.07 -1.99
N ARG A 103 22.94 12.03 -1.60
CA ARG A 103 22.65 13.46 -1.73
C ARG A 103 22.76 13.92 -3.18
N GLN A 104 21.65 14.34 -3.76
CA GLN A 104 21.59 14.84 -5.13
C GLN A 104 22.03 16.32 -5.23
N ARG A 105 23.21 16.64 -4.66
CA ARG A 105 23.77 18.01 -4.63
C ARG A 105 24.80 18.28 -5.72
N GLN A 106 25.42 17.23 -6.24
CA GLN A 106 26.41 17.29 -7.30
C GLN A 106 26.02 16.27 -8.38
N ALA A 107 25.76 16.76 -9.61
CA ALA A 107 25.39 15.91 -10.72
C ALA A 107 26.60 15.26 -11.41
N LEU A 108 27.75 15.93 -11.37
CA LEU A 108 28.98 15.51 -12.04
C LEU A 108 30.17 15.70 -11.11
N THR A 109 31.05 14.71 -11.09
CA THR A 109 32.36 14.76 -10.43
C THR A 109 33.45 14.48 -11.46
N ARG A 110 34.64 15.04 -11.24
CA ARG A 110 35.80 14.79 -12.12
C ARG A 110 36.47 13.49 -11.71
N LEU A 111 36.86 12.68 -12.70
CA LEU A 111 37.75 11.55 -12.49
C LEU A 111 39.20 12.08 -12.50
N GLY A 112 39.88 11.92 -11.37
CA GLY A 112 41.27 12.29 -11.18
C GLY A 112 42.23 11.37 -11.93
N PRO A 113 43.48 11.81 -12.16
CA PRO A 113 44.51 11.00 -12.82
C PRO A 113 44.94 9.76 -12.00
N ASP A 114 44.63 9.74 -10.72
CA ASP A 114 44.81 8.62 -9.79
C ASP A 114 43.62 7.63 -9.81
N GLY A 115 42.59 7.90 -10.62
CA GLY A 115 41.35 7.13 -10.67
C GLY A 115 40.35 7.44 -9.55
N GLY A 116 40.63 8.43 -8.70
CA GLY A 116 39.70 8.90 -7.68
C GLY A 116 38.61 9.81 -8.26
N PHE A 117 37.45 9.88 -7.60
CA PHE A 117 36.44 10.90 -7.92
C PHE A 117 36.63 12.12 -7.02
N ASP A 118 36.55 13.31 -7.60
CA ASP A 118 36.51 14.59 -6.88
C ASP A 118 35.13 14.79 -6.22
N LEU A 119 34.85 13.95 -5.22
CA LEU A 119 33.61 13.88 -4.48
C LEU A 119 33.95 13.73 -2.99
N ASP A 120 33.39 14.60 -2.15
CA ASP A 120 33.46 14.43 -0.71
C ASP A 120 32.51 13.31 -0.26
N SER A 121 33.07 12.14 0.00
CA SER A 121 32.33 10.95 0.44
C SER A 121 31.59 11.18 1.77
N GLY A 122 32.08 12.06 2.63
CA GLY A 122 31.45 12.39 3.92
C GLY A 122 30.18 13.22 3.79
N SER A 123 30.01 13.93 2.68
CA SER A 123 28.80 14.72 2.40
C SER A 123 27.91 14.14 1.28
N ALA A 124 28.38 13.10 0.57
CA ALA A 124 27.66 12.45 -0.53
C ALA A 124 26.45 11.61 -0.09
N VAL A 125 26.40 11.18 1.18
CA VAL A 125 25.32 10.33 1.70
C VAL A 125 24.79 10.83 3.05
N TRP A 126 23.49 10.69 3.26
CA TRP A 126 22.85 10.90 4.56
C TRP A 126 23.20 9.75 5.51
N THR A 127 23.80 10.07 6.65
CA THR A 127 24.06 9.11 7.75
C THR A 127 23.11 9.28 8.93
N ARG A 128 22.32 10.37 8.92
CA ARG A 128 21.31 10.72 9.93
C ARG A 128 20.18 11.47 9.26
N TYR A 129 18.98 11.35 9.83
CA TYR A 129 17.85 12.18 9.44
C TYR A 129 17.98 13.56 10.09
N ASP A 130 18.11 14.59 9.25
CA ASP A 130 18.28 15.99 9.66
C ASP A 130 17.16 16.84 9.06
N GLY A 131 15.97 16.68 9.64
CA GLY A 131 14.76 17.42 9.29
C GLY A 131 14.23 17.19 7.86
N PRO A 132 13.28 18.05 7.41
CA PRO A 132 12.53 17.85 6.18
C PRO A 132 13.40 17.79 4.92
N GLY A 133 14.57 18.43 4.93
CA GLY A 133 15.51 18.43 3.81
C GLY A 133 16.05 17.02 3.49
N THR A 134 16.15 16.15 4.50
CA THR A 134 16.54 14.75 4.29
C THR A 134 15.49 14.01 3.47
N LEU A 135 14.22 14.11 3.86
CA LEU A 135 13.11 13.48 3.14
C LEU A 135 12.98 14.01 1.71
N ALA A 136 13.17 15.32 1.51
CA ALA A 136 13.16 15.92 0.19
C ALA A 136 14.27 15.37 -0.73
N GLU A 137 15.48 15.13 -0.20
CA GLU A 137 16.57 14.47 -0.95
C GLU A 137 16.28 12.98 -1.22
N MET A 138 15.74 12.25 -0.25
CA MET A 138 15.33 10.85 -0.44
C MET A 138 14.26 10.73 -1.53
N LYS A 139 13.25 11.61 -1.54
CA LYS A 139 12.22 11.67 -2.58
C LYS A 139 12.83 11.95 -3.96
N ARG A 140 13.82 12.85 -4.05
CA ARG A 140 14.52 13.14 -5.32
C ARG A 140 15.32 11.94 -5.82
N ALA A 141 16.08 11.29 -4.93
CA ALA A 141 16.83 10.08 -5.27
C ALA A 141 15.89 8.96 -5.74
N ALA A 142 14.77 8.75 -5.05
CA ALA A 142 13.75 7.79 -5.44
C ALA A 142 13.12 8.12 -6.79
N ALA A 143 12.73 9.38 -7.03
CA ALA A 143 12.13 9.79 -8.29
C ALA A 143 13.06 9.61 -9.50
N ALA A 144 14.36 9.77 -9.33
CA ALA A 144 15.35 9.52 -10.39
C ALA A 144 15.44 8.03 -10.79
N LEU A 145 15.02 7.13 -9.89
CA LEU A 145 15.00 5.68 -10.10
C LEU A 145 13.60 5.18 -10.52
N SER A 146 12.56 5.99 -10.36
CA SER A 146 11.19 5.64 -10.73
C SER A 146 10.98 5.71 -12.24
N GLY A 147 10.51 4.60 -12.83
CA GLY A 147 10.04 4.59 -14.22
C GLY A 147 8.77 5.43 -14.44
N LEU A 148 8.46 5.69 -15.71
CA LEU A 148 7.25 6.42 -16.11
C LEU A 148 5.96 5.72 -15.66
N GLU A 149 5.95 4.38 -15.61
CA GLU A 149 4.79 3.59 -15.20
C GLU A 149 4.49 3.84 -13.72
N LYS A 150 5.47 3.63 -12.84
CA LYS A 150 5.34 3.87 -11.40
C LYS A 150 5.00 5.32 -11.07
N THR A 151 5.62 6.27 -11.78
CA THR A 151 5.36 7.71 -11.59
C THR A 151 3.93 8.07 -12.00
N GLY A 152 3.46 7.57 -13.14
CA GLY A 152 2.09 7.83 -13.58
C GLY A 152 1.05 7.15 -12.69
N LEU A 153 1.28 5.90 -12.28
CA LEU A 153 0.41 5.19 -11.34
C LEU A 153 0.26 5.94 -10.02
N HIS A 154 1.36 6.45 -9.46
CA HIS A 154 1.32 7.26 -8.23
C HIS A 154 0.38 8.46 -8.34
N ALA A 155 0.42 9.18 -9.46
CA ALA A 155 -0.50 10.30 -9.69
C ALA A 155 -1.97 9.86 -9.80
N LEU A 156 -2.23 8.71 -10.43
CA LEU A 156 -3.59 8.13 -10.50
C LEU A 156 -4.11 7.72 -9.11
N VAL A 157 -3.25 7.14 -8.28
CA VAL A 157 -3.58 6.75 -6.90
C VAL A 157 -3.88 7.99 -6.06
N GLN A 158 -3.05 9.03 -6.13
CA GLN A 158 -3.27 10.28 -5.40
C GLN A 158 -4.57 10.99 -5.78
N ALA A 159 -4.99 10.86 -7.03
CA ALA A 159 -6.25 11.43 -7.52
C ALA A 159 -7.50 10.61 -7.15
N SER A 160 -7.34 9.45 -6.49
CA SER A 160 -8.43 8.49 -6.27
C SER A 160 -8.65 8.24 -4.77
N PRO A 161 -9.57 8.96 -4.11
CA PRO A 161 -9.75 8.94 -2.66
C PRO A 161 -10.27 7.60 -2.11
N ASN A 162 -10.81 6.75 -2.99
CA ASN A 162 -11.34 5.43 -2.68
C ASN A 162 -10.28 4.31 -2.78
N VAL A 163 -9.02 4.63 -3.11
CA VAL A 163 -7.91 3.68 -3.06
C VAL A 163 -7.55 3.40 -1.60
N VAL A 164 -7.43 2.12 -1.27
CA VAL A 164 -7.12 1.62 0.08
C VAL A 164 -5.82 0.84 0.15
N ASP A 165 -5.33 0.31 -0.96
CA ASP A 165 -4.08 -0.45 -0.96
C ASP A 165 -3.37 -0.33 -2.32
N VAL A 166 -2.06 -0.49 -2.30
CA VAL A 166 -1.17 -0.49 -3.48
C VAL A 166 -0.17 -1.64 -3.35
N GLU A 167 0.49 -2.08 -4.42
CA GLU A 167 1.59 -3.08 -4.37
C GLU A 167 1.21 -4.36 -3.58
N ILE A 168 0.13 -5.02 -4.03
CA ILE A 168 -0.61 -6.04 -3.28
C ILE A 168 -0.11 -7.44 -3.63
N ALA A 169 0.62 -8.04 -2.70
CA ALA A 169 0.95 -9.47 -2.74
C ALA A 169 -0.23 -10.35 -2.29
N LEU A 170 -0.79 -11.19 -3.17
CA LEU A 170 -1.92 -12.07 -2.82
C LEU A 170 -1.50 -13.34 -2.07
N THR A 171 -0.27 -13.82 -2.27
CA THR A 171 0.24 -15.07 -1.66
C THR A 171 1.09 -14.78 -0.43
N GLY A 172 0.46 -14.62 0.74
CA GLY A 172 1.19 -14.48 1.99
C GLY A 172 1.52 -15.85 2.62
N ALA A 173 2.74 -16.35 2.42
CA ALA A 173 3.43 -17.06 3.50
C ALA A 173 4.12 -15.97 4.35
N ALA A 174 3.78 -15.93 5.65
CA ALA A 174 4.43 -15.04 6.60
C ALA A 174 5.90 -15.43 6.76
N SER A 175 6.80 -14.82 5.99
CA SER A 175 8.22 -14.88 6.33
C SER A 175 8.51 -13.76 7.31
N ALA A 176 8.85 -14.13 8.56
CA ALA A 176 9.33 -13.21 9.58
C ALA A 176 10.66 -12.52 9.20
N THR A 177 11.24 -12.90 8.07
CA THR A 177 12.38 -12.28 7.40
C THR A 177 12.06 -12.17 5.92
N ALA A 178 11.19 -11.21 5.55
CA ALA A 178 11.14 -10.76 4.17
C ALA A 178 12.40 -9.90 3.93
N PRO A 179 13.27 -10.24 2.96
CA PRO A 179 14.35 -9.34 2.56
C PRO A 179 13.75 -8.00 2.14
N VAL A 180 14.51 -6.91 2.36
CA VAL A 180 14.18 -5.57 1.86
C VAL A 180 13.66 -5.71 0.42
N GLU A 181 12.44 -5.24 0.18
CA GLU A 181 11.71 -5.51 -1.08
C GLU A 181 12.61 -5.16 -2.27
N GLN A 182 12.93 -6.17 -3.10
CA GLN A 182 13.74 -5.93 -4.30
C GLN A 182 12.90 -5.12 -5.28
N ASP A 183 13.38 -3.93 -5.59
CA ASP A 183 12.81 -3.08 -6.63
C ASP A 183 12.96 -3.81 -7.98
N GLU A 184 12.00 -3.70 -8.89
CA GLU A 184 12.08 -4.34 -10.22
C GLU A 184 13.35 -3.94 -10.97
N ALA A 185 13.81 -2.70 -10.78
CA ALA A 185 15.08 -2.21 -11.32
C ALA A 185 16.31 -2.94 -10.73
N GLU A 186 16.24 -3.37 -9.46
CA GLU A 186 17.28 -4.17 -8.79
C GLU A 186 17.23 -5.65 -9.24
N ALA A 187 16.03 -6.17 -9.48
CA ALA A 187 15.84 -7.53 -9.99
C ALA A 187 16.36 -7.69 -11.43
N ASP A 188 16.17 -6.69 -12.28
CA ASP A 188 16.70 -6.68 -13.65
C ASP A 188 18.23 -6.45 -13.66
N ALA A 189 18.78 -5.65 -12.72
CA ALA A 189 20.22 -5.51 -12.56
C ALA A 189 20.91 -6.80 -12.04
N ALA A 190 20.24 -7.54 -11.14
CA ALA A 190 20.75 -8.81 -10.62
C ALA A 190 20.77 -9.94 -11.68
N LEU A 191 19.90 -9.88 -12.68
CA LEU A 191 19.89 -10.78 -13.84
C LEU A 191 21.05 -10.53 -14.82
N LEU A 192 21.71 -9.37 -14.73
CA LEU A 192 22.80 -8.94 -15.61
C LEU A 192 24.20 -9.09 -14.99
N ALA A 193 24.31 -9.60 -13.76
CA ALA A 193 25.60 -9.89 -13.14
C ALA A 193 26.20 -11.18 -13.75
N PRO A 194 27.37 -11.13 -14.41
CA PRO A 194 28.05 -12.33 -14.87
C PRO A 194 28.73 -13.03 -13.67
N ASP A 195 28.51 -14.35 -13.59
CA ASP A 195 29.32 -15.34 -12.89
C ASP A 195 29.93 -14.96 -11.54
N ALA A 196 29.18 -15.22 -10.45
CA ALA A 196 29.78 -15.57 -9.18
C ALA A 196 29.77 -17.09 -9.04
N GLU A 197 30.91 -17.73 -9.31
CA GLU A 197 31.13 -19.16 -9.10
C GLU A 197 30.95 -19.54 -7.62
N THR A 198 29.88 -20.24 -7.27
CA THR A 198 29.86 -21.24 -6.17
C THR A 198 28.66 -22.18 -6.35
N PRO A 199 28.78 -23.48 -6.00
CA PRO A 199 28.08 -24.55 -6.70
C PRO A 199 26.67 -24.87 -6.16
N ALA A 200 25.78 -25.12 -7.11
CA ALA A 200 24.64 -26.04 -7.09
C ALA A 200 24.08 -26.48 -5.72
N ALA A 201 23.19 -25.67 -5.15
CA ALA A 201 22.10 -26.16 -4.30
C ALA A 201 20.83 -25.34 -4.58
N SER A 202 19.89 -25.97 -5.28
CA SER A 202 18.49 -25.54 -5.47
C SER A 202 18.27 -24.07 -5.87
N ALA A 203 18.69 -23.70 -7.08
CA ALA A 203 18.06 -22.57 -7.77
C ALA A 203 16.68 -23.01 -8.28
N GLN A 204 15.71 -23.14 -7.39
CA GLN A 204 14.32 -23.01 -7.82
C GLN A 204 14.18 -21.58 -8.36
N PRO A 205 13.66 -21.37 -9.58
CA PRO A 205 13.33 -20.02 -10.01
C PRO A 205 12.35 -19.50 -8.96
N ARG A 206 12.77 -18.50 -8.18
CA ARG A 206 11.87 -17.79 -7.28
C ARG A 206 10.78 -17.26 -8.19
N LEU A 207 9.60 -17.89 -8.16
CA LEU A 207 8.43 -17.40 -8.85
C LEU A 207 8.30 -15.94 -8.44
N ARG A 208 8.53 -15.02 -9.40
CA ARG A 208 8.26 -13.59 -9.18
C ARG A 208 6.86 -13.55 -8.59
N GLN A 209 6.76 -13.03 -7.38
CA GLN A 209 5.48 -12.94 -6.73
C GLN A 209 4.69 -11.87 -7.49
N ASP A 210 3.76 -12.29 -8.34
CA ASP A 210 2.91 -11.35 -9.08
C ASP A 210 2.12 -10.50 -8.06
N ARG A 211 2.26 -9.17 -8.15
CA ARG A 211 1.61 -8.19 -7.27
C ARG A 211 0.58 -7.41 -8.07
N LEU A 212 -0.61 -7.23 -7.51
CA LEU A 212 -1.61 -6.31 -8.06
C LEU A 212 -1.25 -4.87 -7.70
N ASP A 213 -1.42 -3.95 -8.62
CA ASP A 213 -0.97 -2.57 -8.43
C ASP A 213 -1.80 -1.79 -7.41
N VAL A 214 -3.14 -1.91 -7.45
CA VAL A 214 -4.06 -1.08 -6.65
C VAL A 214 -5.30 -1.86 -6.20
N ALA A 215 -5.81 -1.54 -5.02
CA ALA A 215 -7.16 -1.89 -4.58
C ALA A 215 -7.95 -0.64 -4.17
N SER A 216 -9.22 -0.60 -4.58
CA SER A 216 -10.15 0.47 -4.27
C SER A 216 -11.48 -0.07 -3.72
N LEU A 217 -12.24 0.80 -3.07
CA LEU A 217 -13.59 0.51 -2.61
C LEU A 217 -14.66 1.14 -3.52
N GLU A 218 -15.74 0.39 -3.75
CA GLU A 218 -16.86 0.82 -4.59
C GLU A 218 -18.21 0.37 -4.05
N GLU A 219 -19.25 1.14 -4.38
CA GLU A 219 -20.65 0.77 -4.17
C GLU A 219 -21.25 0.16 -5.44
N ARG A 220 -22.20 -0.78 -5.28
CA ARG A 220 -22.92 -1.42 -6.40
C ARG A 220 -24.44 -1.39 -6.24
N GLY A 221 -24.95 -0.33 -5.60
CA GLY A 221 -26.40 -0.12 -5.42
C GLY A 221 -27.04 -0.94 -4.29
N VAL A 222 -26.30 -1.81 -3.60
CA VAL A 222 -26.73 -2.46 -2.36
C VAL A 222 -26.21 -1.65 -1.17
N PRO A 223 -27.06 -0.93 -0.41
CA PRO A 223 -26.60 0.00 0.62
C PRO A 223 -25.82 -0.64 1.77
N SER A 224 -26.03 -1.92 2.06
CA SER A 224 -25.31 -2.61 3.13
C SER A 224 -23.98 -3.21 2.69
N GLU A 225 -23.60 -3.09 1.42
CA GLU A 225 -22.40 -3.72 0.87
C GLU A 225 -21.43 -2.72 0.25
N ALA A 226 -20.14 -3.06 0.37
CA ALA A 226 -19.05 -2.42 -0.34
C ALA A 226 -18.24 -3.49 -1.10
N TRP A 227 -17.64 -3.12 -2.22
CA TRP A 227 -16.84 -4.01 -3.04
C TRP A 227 -15.38 -3.58 -3.04
N LEU A 228 -14.49 -4.50 -2.67
CA LEU A 228 -13.06 -4.41 -2.87
C LEU A 228 -12.73 -4.80 -4.30
N VAL A 229 -12.19 -3.85 -5.06
CA VAL A 229 -11.90 -3.99 -6.48
C VAL A 229 -10.41 -3.83 -6.70
N PHE A 230 -9.82 -4.75 -7.45
CA PHE A 230 -8.39 -4.77 -7.73
C PHE A 230 -8.11 -4.28 -9.15
N HIS A 231 -6.98 -3.61 -9.32
CA HIS A 231 -6.57 -3.02 -10.58
C HIS A 231 -5.11 -3.34 -10.87
N GLU A 232 -4.85 -3.62 -12.13
CA GLU A 232 -3.51 -3.66 -12.74
C GLU A 232 -3.40 -2.43 -13.65
N ALA A 233 -2.30 -1.70 -13.56
CA ALA A 233 -2.05 -0.50 -14.32
C ALA A 233 -0.87 -0.70 -15.27
N LYS A 234 -1.02 -0.24 -16.51
CA LYS A 234 0.02 -0.34 -17.54
C LYS A 234 0.12 0.94 -18.33
N LEU A 235 1.34 1.38 -18.62
CA LEU A 235 1.53 2.40 -19.64
C LEU A 235 0.98 1.90 -20.98
N ALA A 236 0.39 2.78 -21.78
CA ALA A 236 -0.03 2.45 -23.14
C ALA A 236 1.15 1.93 -23.97
N ALA A 237 2.34 2.50 -23.77
CA ALA A 237 3.56 2.04 -24.43
C ALA A 237 3.98 0.61 -24.03
N ASN A 238 3.42 0.02 -22.98
CA ASN A 238 3.82 -1.29 -22.48
C ASN A 238 3.63 -2.37 -23.57
N PRO A 239 4.70 -3.10 -23.94
CA PRO A 239 4.63 -4.11 -25.00
C PRO A 239 3.75 -5.31 -24.62
N GLY A 240 3.58 -5.60 -23.32
CA GLY A 240 2.76 -6.71 -22.82
C GLY A 240 1.26 -6.57 -23.09
N LEU A 241 0.81 -5.38 -23.52
CA LEU A 241 -0.55 -5.12 -23.98
C LEU A 241 -0.82 -5.63 -25.40
N ARG A 242 0.24 -5.95 -26.15
CA ARG A 242 0.17 -6.28 -27.58
C ARG A 242 0.81 -7.64 -27.85
N SER A 243 0.24 -8.38 -28.79
CA SER A 243 0.80 -9.66 -29.26
C SER A 243 0.17 -10.01 -30.61
N THR A 244 0.88 -10.81 -31.41
CA THR A 244 0.31 -11.45 -32.61
C THR A 244 -0.55 -12.66 -32.26
N THR A 245 -0.44 -13.18 -31.03
CA THR A 245 -1.24 -14.27 -30.50
C THR A 245 -2.04 -13.80 -29.29
N THR A 246 -1.60 -14.11 -28.08
CA THR A 246 -2.23 -13.68 -26.83
C THR A 246 -1.30 -12.70 -26.11
N PRO A 247 -1.76 -11.48 -25.78
CA PRO A 247 -0.99 -10.54 -24.98
C PRO A 247 -0.62 -11.09 -23.60
N ALA A 248 0.58 -10.82 -23.12
CA ALA A 248 1.08 -11.32 -21.83
C ALA A 248 0.18 -10.91 -20.65
N ILE A 249 -0.41 -9.71 -20.74
CA ILE A 249 -1.35 -9.19 -19.75
C ILE A 249 -2.58 -10.09 -19.55
N VAL A 250 -3.02 -10.83 -20.57
CA VAL A 250 -4.17 -11.73 -20.48
C VAL A 250 -3.87 -12.88 -19.53
N ALA A 251 -2.70 -13.50 -19.66
CA ALA A 251 -2.27 -14.59 -18.78
C ALA A 251 -2.04 -14.09 -17.35
N GLN A 252 -1.52 -12.87 -17.19
CA GLN A 252 -1.32 -12.23 -15.90
C GLN A 252 -2.66 -11.99 -15.17
N VAL A 253 -3.62 -11.34 -15.84
CA VAL A 253 -4.95 -11.08 -15.27
C VAL A 253 -5.69 -12.39 -14.94
N ALA A 254 -5.53 -13.44 -15.75
CA ALA A 254 -6.10 -14.74 -15.44
C ALA A 254 -5.54 -15.36 -14.14
N ARG A 255 -4.23 -15.22 -13.87
CA ARG A 255 -3.62 -15.67 -12.60
C ARG A 255 -4.09 -14.85 -11.41
N TYR A 256 -4.26 -13.54 -11.59
CA TYR A 256 -4.85 -12.69 -10.55
C TYR A 256 -6.28 -13.08 -10.24
N ARG A 257 -7.12 -13.28 -11.26
CA ARG A 257 -8.51 -13.72 -11.08
C ARG A 257 -8.58 -15.01 -10.26
N ALA A 258 -7.79 -16.02 -10.63
CA ALA A 258 -7.74 -17.29 -9.87
C ALA A 258 -7.32 -17.08 -8.41
N SER A 259 -6.30 -16.24 -8.17
CA SER A 259 -5.81 -15.94 -6.82
C SER A 259 -6.82 -15.16 -5.99
N LEU A 260 -7.49 -14.16 -6.58
CA LEU A 260 -8.54 -13.38 -5.93
C LEU A 260 -9.75 -14.24 -5.59
N THR A 261 -10.17 -15.12 -6.49
CA THR A 261 -11.24 -16.09 -6.20
C THR A 261 -10.86 -16.98 -5.01
N ALA A 262 -9.65 -17.53 -5.00
CA ALA A 262 -9.20 -18.41 -3.92
C ALA A 262 -9.05 -17.69 -2.56
N GLN A 263 -8.68 -16.41 -2.56
CA GLN A 263 -8.42 -15.62 -1.35
C GLN A 263 -9.59 -14.70 -0.95
N ALA A 264 -10.72 -14.75 -1.65
CA ALA A 264 -11.81 -13.79 -1.50
C ALA A 264 -12.31 -13.65 -0.06
N GLU A 265 -12.51 -14.77 0.65
CA GLU A 265 -12.98 -14.76 2.05
C GLU A 265 -11.94 -14.14 2.99
N ARG A 266 -10.66 -14.54 2.85
CA ARG A 266 -9.56 -14.00 3.65
C ARG A 266 -9.38 -12.50 3.43
N LEU A 267 -9.49 -12.04 2.18
CA LEU A 267 -9.40 -10.62 1.82
C LEU A 267 -10.58 -9.84 2.39
N ALA A 268 -11.81 -10.34 2.24
CA ALA A 268 -13.01 -9.70 2.79
C ALA A 268 -12.98 -9.62 4.34
N ALA A 269 -12.35 -10.57 5.01
CA ALA A 269 -12.18 -10.56 6.46
C ALA A 269 -11.03 -9.64 6.93
N GLY A 270 -9.95 -9.50 6.15
CA GLY A 270 -8.78 -8.71 6.53
C GLY A 270 -8.88 -7.21 6.22
N TYR A 271 -9.43 -6.85 5.05
CA TYR A 271 -9.48 -5.45 4.61
C TYR A 271 -10.28 -4.49 5.51
N PRO A 272 -11.30 -4.90 6.28
CA PRO A 272 -11.91 -4.02 7.28
C PRO A 272 -10.90 -3.52 8.33
N ALA A 273 -10.00 -4.39 8.80
CA ALA A 273 -8.95 -4.00 9.74
C ALA A 273 -7.93 -3.05 9.10
N LEU A 274 -7.56 -3.30 7.83
CA LEU A 274 -6.75 -2.35 7.04
C LEU A 274 -7.44 -0.98 6.97
N CYS A 275 -8.76 -0.94 6.73
CA CYS A 275 -9.52 0.31 6.67
C CYS A 275 -9.50 1.05 8.03
N CYS A 276 -9.61 0.33 9.15
CA CYS A 276 -9.45 0.93 10.49
C CYS A 276 -8.08 1.59 10.64
N ASP A 277 -7.01 0.90 10.26
CA ASP A 277 -5.65 1.42 10.35
C ASP A 277 -5.47 2.67 9.47
N LEU A 278 -6.03 2.68 8.25
CA LEU A 278 -5.99 3.84 7.37
C LEU A 278 -6.76 5.05 7.93
N VAL A 279 -7.90 4.84 8.58
CA VAL A 279 -8.67 5.91 9.24
C VAL A 279 -7.85 6.52 10.37
N ARG A 280 -7.19 5.69 11.19
CA ARG A 280 -6.31 6.17 12.27
C ARG A 280 -5.09 6.90 11.76
N LEU A 281 -4.43 6.37 10.72
CA LEU A 281 -3.31 7.05 10.08
C LEU A 281 -3.73 8.39 9.46
N ASP A 282 -4.90 8.48 8.82
CA ASP A 282 -5.43 9.76 8.31
C ASP A 282 -5.66 10.78 9.43
N ALA A 283 -6.27 10.35 10.54
CA ALA A 283 -6.45 11.20 11.71
C ALA A 283 -5.11 11.70 12.28
N LEU A 284 -4.11 10.81 12.38
CA LEU A 284 -2.77 11.16 12.84
C LEU A 284 -2.07 12.17 11.92
N ARG A 285 -2.19 12.00 10.59
CA ARG A 285 -1.68 12.98 9.61
C ARG A 285 -2.30 14.35 9.85
N ARG A 286 -3.64 14.43 9.95
CA ARG A 286 -4.35 15.70 10.19
C ARG A 286 -3.94 16.36 11.51
N ALA A 287 -3.76 15.58 12.57
CA ALA A 287 -3.29 16.09 13.86
C ALA A 287 -1.89 16.71 13.74
N VAL A 288 -0.97 16.04 13.03
CA VAL A 288 0.39 16.57 12.79
C VAL A 288 0.37 17.85 11.96
N LEU A 289 -0.42 17.91 10.87
CA LEU A 289 -0.54 19.15 10.09
C LEU A 289 -1.08 20.30 10.93
N THR A 290 -2.13 20.04 11.72
CA THR A 290 -2.74 21.04 12.60
C THR A 290 -1.74 21.57 13.61
N ALA A 291 -1.01 20.68 14.29
CA ALA A 291 0.01 21.06 15.27
C ALA A 291 1.17 21.87 14.67
N ARG A 292 1.45 21.67 13.37
CA ARG A 292 2.48 22.41 12.61
C ARG A 292 1.95 23.67 11.92
N GLY A 293 0.65 23.98 12.03
CA GLY A 293 0.03 25.10 11.33
C GLY A 293 0.04 24.96 9.81
N LEU A 294 0.03 23.72 9.29
CA LEU A 294 -0.01 23.40 7.86
C LEU A 294 -1.45 23.28 7.35
N ASP A 295 -1.63 23.56 6.06
CA ASP A 295 -2.94 23.52 5.41
C ASP A 295 -3.49 22.09 5.29
N LEU A 296 -4.61 21.81 5.96
CA LEU A 296 -5.31 20.52 5.89
C LEU A 296 -5.88 20.22 4.51
N ALA A 297 -6.14 21.25 3.69
CA ALA A 297 -6.63 21.06 2.33
C ALA A 297 -5.55 20.47 1.40
N ALA A 298 -4.28 20.48 1.81
CA ALA A 298 -3.20 19.82 1.09
C ALA A 298 -3.28 18.29 1.15
N LEU A 299 -3.96 17.72 2.16
CA LEU A 299 -4.19 16.27 2.23
C LEU A 299 -5.45 15.89 1.44
N PRO A 300 -5.36 14.89 0.53
CA PRO A 300 -6.56 14.33 -0.11
C PRO A 300 -7.56 13.85 0.95
N ALA A 301 -8.82 14.24 0.79
CA ALA A 301 -9.89 13.71 1.62
C ALA A 301 -10.06 12.21 1.34
N ARG A 302 -10.05 11.39 2.38
CA ARG A 302 -10.34 9.95 2.25
C ARG A 302 -11.81 9.75 1.95
N ASP A 303 -12.12 8.78 1.10
CA ASP A 303 -13.49 8.47 0.77
C ASP A 303 -14.28 7.95 2.01
N PRO A 304 -15.50 8.46 2.28
CA PRO A 304 -16.33 8.02 3.40
C PRO A 304 -16.55 6.50 3.48
N LEU A 305 -16.59 5.81 2.33
CA LEU A 305 -16.80 4.36 2.30
C LEU A 305 -15.70 3.59 3.04
N VAL A 306 -14.49 4.15 3.14
CA VAL A 306 -13.41 3.54 3.93
C VAL A 306 -13.77 3.51 5.41
N ALA A 307 -14.32 4.61 5.94
CA ALA A 307 -14.76 4.69 7.33
C ALA A 307 -15.96 3.77 7.60
N GLU A 308 -16.90 3.68 6.64
CA GLU A 308 -18.06 2.80 6.76
C GLU A 308 -17.71 1.31 6.70
N VAL A 309 -16.67 0.93 5.96
CA VAL A 309 -16.12 -0.44 5.98
C VAL A 309 -15.37 -0.69 7.30
N ALA A 310 -14.59 0.29 7.78
CA ALA A 310 -13.87 0.20 9.04
C ALA A 310 -14.81 0.01 10.25
N SER A 311 -15.94 0.73 10.28
CA SER A 311 -16.95 0.62 11.34
C SER A 311 -17.81 -0.64 11.25
N GLY A 312 -17.72 -1.41 10.16
CA GLY A 312 -18.60 -2.53 9.88
C GLY A 312 -20.00 -2.13 9.38
N SER A 313 -20.24 -0.84 9.10
CA SER A 313 -21.50 -0.36 8.52
C SER A 313 -21.74 -0.89 7.10
N ARG A 314 -20.68 -1.26 6.39
CA ARG A 314 -20.74 -1.94 5.09
C ARG A 314 -20.08 -3.31 5.19
N ARG A 315 -20.81 -4.34 4.75
CA ARG A 315 -20.25 -5.69 4.57
C ARG A 315 -19.37 -5.70 3.32
N LEU A 316 -18.08 -5.96 3.50
CA LEU A 316 -17.15 -6.00 2.38
C LEU A 316 -17.31 -7.30 1.56
N ARG A 317 -17.26 -7.15 0.23
CA ARG A 317 -17.22 -8.22 -0.78
C ARG A 317 -15.97 -8.03 -1.63
N VAL A 318 -15.46 -9.11 -2.23
CA VAL A 318 -14.31 -9.05 -3.15
C VAL A 318 -14.83 -9.22 -4.58
N ASP A 319 -14.44 -8.32 -5.47
CA ASP A 319 -14.58 -8.55 -6.92
C ASP A 319 -13.41 -9.42 -7.39
N PRO A 320 -13.65 -10.65 -7.86
CA PRO A 320 -12.58 -11.50 -8.36
C PRO A 320 -12.07 -11.08 -9.74
N GLU A 321 -12.70 -10.11 -10.41
CA GLU A 321 -12.31 -9.63 -11.74
C GLU A 321 -11.42 -8.37 -11.64
N PRO A 322 -10.09 -8.50 -11.80
CA PRO A 322 -9.22 -7.33 -11.82
C PRO A 322 -9.50 -6.45 -13.03
N ARG A 323 -9.35 -5.14 -12.85
CA ARG A 323 -9.50 -4.16 -13.92
C ARG A 323 -8.13 -3.76 -14.46
N LEU A 324 -8.01 -3.70 -15.77
CA LEU A 324 -6.81 -3.21 -16.43
C LEU A 324 -6.96 -1.71 -16.71
N VAL A 325 -6.13 -0.88 -16.08
CA VAL A 325 -6.02 0.55 -16.34
C VAL A 325 -4.86 0.78 -17.29
N VAL A 326 -5.15 1.22 -18.51
CA VAL A 326 -4.12 1.64 -19.47
C VAL A 326 -3.99 3.15 -19.43
N PHE A 327 -2.76 3.68 -19.31
CA PHE A 327 -2.56 5.12 -19.18
C PHE A 327 -1.35 5.71 -19.89
N GLY A 328 -1.24 7.04 -19.92
CA GLY A 328 -0.08 7.74 -20.47
C GLY A 328 -0.13 7.90 -21.99
N PHE A 329 -1.31 8.20 -22.53
CA PHE A 329 -1.55 8.43 -23.96
C PHE A 329 -2.24 9.76 -24.22
N ASP A 330 -2.15 10.26 -25.46
CA ASP A 330 -2.88 11.44 -25.96
C ASP A 330 -4.12 11.06 -26.80
N ALA A 331 -4.86 12.07 -27.27
CA ALA A 331 -6.10 11.86 -28.03
C ALA A 331 -5.88 11.10 -29.34
N ASP A 332 -4.79 11.38 -30.06
CA ASP A 332 -4.47 10.72 -31.33
C ASP A 332 -4.17 9.24 -31.11
N GLN A 333 -3.41 8.92 -30.05
CA GLN A 333 -3.16 7.55 -29.65
C GLN A 333 -4.44 6.84 -29.20
N ARG A 334 -5.30 7.53 -28.43
CA ARG A 334 -6.60 7.02 -27.95
C ARG A 334 -7.47 6.61 -29.12
N ASP A 335 -7.66 7.50 -30.09
CA ASP A 335 -8.60 7.32 -31.19
C ASP A 335 -8.01 6.47 -32.33
N GLY A 336 -6.69 6.26 -32.32
CA GLY A 336 -5.95 5.40 -33.23
C GLY A 336 -5.68 4.00 -32.65
N TRP A 337 -4.40 3.63 -32.58
CA TRP A 337 -3.98 2.24 -32.31
C TRP A 337 -4.41 1.73 -30.92
N LEU A 338 -4.52 2.61 -29.92
CA LEU A 338 -4.88 2.19 -28.56
C LEU A 338 -6.34 1.73 -28.48
N ARG A 339 -7.24 2.37 -29.24
CA ARG A 339 -8.64 1.93 -29.34
C ARG A 339 -8.71 0.47 -29.78
N ALA A 340 -8.02 0.12 -30.87
CA ALA A 340 -7.99 -1.25 -31.39
C ALA A 340 -7.47 -2.24 -30.33
N VAL A 341 -6.38 -1.92 -29.64
CA VAL A 341 -5.82 -2.76 -28.56
C VAL A 341 -6.83 -2.94 -27.41
N THR A 342 -7.45 -1.86 -26.93
CA THR A 342 -8.39 -1.97 -25.81
C THR A 342 -9.70 -2.67 -26.20
N GLU A 343 -10.19 -2.50 -27.43
CA GLU A 343 -11.34 -3.23 -27.97
C GLU A 343 -11.03 -4.72 -28.13
N GLU A 344 -9.83 -5.09 -28.58
CA GLU A 344 -9.38 -6.49 -28.65
C GLU A 344 -9.33 -7.13 -27.25
N LEU A 345 -8.69 -6.46 -26.28
CA LEU A 345 -8.60 -6.97 -24.91
C LEU A 345 -9.98 -7.16 -24.25
N ARG A 346 -10.93 -6.25 -24.51
CA ARG A 346 -12.31 -6.38 -24.02
C ARG A 346 -13.09 -7.48 -24.76
N GLY A 347 -13.04 -7.48 -26.09
CA GLY A 347 -13.86 -8.35 -26.93
C GLY A 347 -13.35 -9.78 -26.98
N ARG A 348 -12.09 -9.97 -27.40
CA ARG A 348 -11.50 -11.30 -27.61
C ARG A 348 -11.10 -11.98 -26.31
N HIS A 349 -10.64 -11.20 -25.33
CA HIS A 349 -10.10 -11.74 -24.07
C HIS A 349 -10.98 -11.49 -22.85
N GLY A 350 -12.09 -10.76 -23.00
CA GLY A 350 -13.05 -10.53 -21.91
C GLY A 350 -12.52 -9.70 -20.74
N LEU A 351 -11.42 -8.94 -20.94
CA LEU A 351 -10.83 -8.14 -19.86
C LEU A 351 -11.63 -6.86 -19.59
N ARG A 352 -11.72 -6.46 -18.32
CA ARG A 352 -12.26 -5.14 -17.95
C ARG A 352 -11.20 -4.06 -18.11
N VAL A 353 -11.17 -3.42 -19.27
CA VAL A 353 -10.17 -2.39 -19.61
C VAL A 353 -10.71 -0.98 -19.47
N TYR A 354 -9.96 -0.09 -18.83
CA TYR A 354 -10.20 1.35 -18.70
C TYR A 354 -9.00 2.10 -19.26
N ALA A 355 -9.25 3.11 -20.10
CA ALA A 355 -8.19 3.92 -20.68
C ALA A 355 -8.24 5.32 -20.05
N VAL A 356 -7.15 5.73 -19.41
CA VAL A 356 -7.01 7.02 -18.73
C VAL A 356 -5.87 7.76 -19.42
N GLY A 357 -6.05 8.99 -19.90
CA GLY A 357 -5.04 9.69 -20.70
C GLY A 357 -3.72 10.00 -19.95
N LYS A 358 -3.22 11.23 -20.07
CA LYS A 358 -1.99 11.61 -19.35
C LYS A 358 -2.25 11.69 -17.83
N PRO A 359 -1.45 11.01 -16.99
CA PRO A 359 -1.54 11.12 -15.54
C PRO A 359 -1.05 12.51 -15.12
N GLY A 360 -1.97 13.39 -14.75
CA GLY A 360 -1.71 14.79 -14.37
C GLY A 360 -2.82 15.72 -14.84
N GLY A 361 -3.78 16.04 -13.97
CA GLY A 361 -4.93 16.90 -14.26
C GLY A 361 -6.19 16.49 -13.47
N ARG A 362 -7.21 17.37 -13.42
CA ARG A 362 -8.50 17.14 -12.71
C ARG A 362 -9.30 15.92 -13.21
N THR A 363 -8.94 15.32 -14.34
CA THR A 363 -9.61 14.17 -14.96
C THR A 363 -9.00 12.80 -14.58
N ALA A 364 -8.00 12.76 -13.69
CA ALA A 364 -7.13 11.61 -13.44
C ALA A 364 -7.64 10.55 -12.44
N ALA A 365 -8.86 10.65 -11.91
CA ALA A 365 -9.42 9.57 -11.08
C ALA A 365 -9.58 8.32 -11.96
N ALA A 366 -8.64 7.38 -11.89
CA ALA A 366 -8.60 6.17 -12.72
C ALA A 366 -9.40 5.02 -12.11
N PHE A 367 -9.55 5.03 -10.78
CA PHE A 367 -10.15 3.95 -9.99
C PHE A 367 -11.58 4.29 -9.59
N ARG A 368 -12.37 4.84 -10.53
CA ARG A 368 -13.71 5.39 -10.28
C ARG A 368 -14.75 4.33 -9.95
N ARG A 369 -15.76 4.76 -9.19
CA ARG A 369 -16.96 3.95 -8.95
C ARG A 369 -17.84 3.92 -10.19
N PRO A 370 -18.65 2.86 -10.35
CA PRO A 370 -19.71 2.85 -11.36
C PRO A 370 -20.66 4.06 -11.23
N ALA A 371 -20.94 4.52 -10.00
CA ALA A 371 -21.76 5.71 -9.76
C ALA A 371 -21.12 7.01 -10.30
N ASP A 372 -19.80 7.11 -10.30
CA ASP A 372 -19.06 8.29 -10.78
C ASP A 372 -19.02 8.34 -12.32
N ALA A 373 -19.29 7.21 -13.00
CA ALA A 373 -19.31 7.12 -14.46
C ALA A 373 -20.61 7.69 -15.08
N GLY A 374 -21.65 7.94 -14.28
CA GLY A 374 -22.89 8.59 -14.71
C GLY A 374 -22.77 10.10 -14.92
N ALA A 375 -21.70 10.73 -14.44
CA ALA A 375 -21.34 12.10 -14.74
C ALA A 375 -20.31 12.11 -15.87
N ALA A 376 -20.78 12.00 -17.12
CA ALA A 376 -19.92 12.33 -18.26
C ALA A 376 -19.37 13.75 -18.05
N PRO A 377 -18.06 14.00 -18.23
CA PRO A 377 -17.57 15.37 -18.29
C PRO A 377 -18.31 16.06 -19.44
N THR A 378 -19.03 17.13 -19.11
CA THR A 378 -19.56 18.06 -20.11
C THR A 378 -18.39 18.40 -21.04
N PRO A 379 -18.54 18.25 -22.37
CA PRO A 379 -17.54 18.75 -23.28
C PRO A 379 -17.45 20.26 -23.05
N ASP A 380 -16.26 20.76 -22.72
CA ASP A 380 -16.00 22.19 -22.62
C ASP A 380 -16.55 22.86 -23.89
N ALA A 381 -17.47 23.79 -23.68
CA ALA A 381 -18.01 24.65 -24.71
C ALA A 381 -16.99 25.75 -25.00
N ALA A 382 -16.50 25.74 -26.24
CA ALA A 382 -15.86 26.83 -27.02
C ALA A 382 -14.65 27.57 -26.42
#